data_AF-A0A966J452-F1
#
_entry.id   AF-A0A966J452-F1
#
_cell.length_a   1.000
_cell.length_b   1.000
_cell.length_c   1.000
_cell.angle_alpha   90.00
_cell.angle_beta   90.00
_cell.angle_gamma   90.00
#
_symmetry.space_group_name_H-M   'P 1'
#
loop_
_entity.id
_entity.type
_entity.pdbx_description
1 polymer ?
#
loop_
_entity_poly.entity_id
_entity_poly.type
_entity_poly.pdbx_seq_one_letter_code
_entity_poly.pdbx_strand_id
1 'polypeptide(L)'
;MARSAPKIPRPWFVRFVARTLIVLGAAWFVTLLGIVWWSRRSSPETADAIVVLGAAQYGGRPSPVLKSRLDHALGLYKAGRAPLVVLTGGRRPGDLISEAAAGRRYLVRRGIPKEAMMLESAGRT
;
A
#
# COMPACT_ATOMS: atom_id res chain seq x y z
N MET A 1 36.36 35.66 -33.58
CA MET A 1 35.74 34.52 -32.87
C MET A 1 34.41 34.19 -33.52
N ALA A 2 34.36 33.20 -34.43
CA ALA A 2 33.10 32.77 -35.04
C ALA A 2 32.36 31.83 -34.06
N ARG A 3 31.21 32.27 -33.52
CA ARG A 3 30.32 31.41 -32.76
C ARG A 3 29.65 30.44 -33.73
N SER A 4 29.94 29.14 -33.58
CA SER A 4 29.28 28.09 -34.35
C SER A 4 27.78 28.06 -34.03
N ALA A 5 26.95 28.12 -35.07
CA ALA A 5 25.50 28.02 -34.93
C ALA A 5 25.11 26.64 -34.36
N PRO A 6 24.08 26.56 -33.49
CA PRO A 6 23.62 25.29 -32.95
C PRO A 6 23.13 24.39 -34.09
N LYS A 7 23.71 23.20 -34.22
CA LYS A 7 23.32 22.22 -35.25
C LYS A 7 21.92 21.70 -34.92
N ILE A 8 20.93 22.06 -35.72
CA ILE A 8 19.56 21.55 -35.59
C ILE A 8 19.58 20.03 -35.86
N PRO A 9 19.06 19.19 -34.95
CA PRO A 9 19.04 17.75 -35.17
C PRO A 9 18.22 17.41 -36.42
N ARG A 10 18.70 16.44 -37.20
CA ARG A 10 18.02 16.02 -38.43
C ARG A 10 16.60 15.53 -38.13
N PRO A 11 15.60 15.82 -38.99
CA PRO A 11 14.20 15.52 -38.70
C PRO A 11 13.93 14.01 -38.53
N TRP A 12 14.70 13.14 -39.18
CA TRP A 12 14.62 11.69 -38.99
C TRP A 12 15.07 11.26 -37.58
N PHE A 13 16.12 11.91 -37.05
CA PHE A 13 16.64 11.65 -35.71
C PHE A 13 15.65 12.14 -34.65
N VAL A 14 15.07 13.33 -34.82
CA VAL A 14 14.02 13.85 -33.93
C VAL A 14 12.81 12.91 -33.91
N ARG A 15 12.37 12.42 -35.08
CA ARG A 15 11.27 11.44 -35.19
C ARG A 15 11.60 10.11 -34.53
N PHE A 16 12.83 9.64 -34.66
CA PHE A 16 13.30 8.42 -34.01
C PHE A 16 13.30 8.56 -32.49
N VAL A 17 13.91 9.63 -31.94
CA VAL A 17 13.92 9.89 -30.50
C VAL A 17 12.50 10.05 -29.96
N ALA A 18 11.64 10.80 -30.64
CA ALA A 18 10.25 10.98 -30.24
C ALA A 18 9.49 9.65 -30.17
N ARG A 19 9.63 8.78 -31.19
CA ARG A 19 9.03 7.43 -31.18
C ARG A 19 9.54 6.58 -30.04
N THR A 20 10.84 6.58 -29.78
CA THR A 20 11.44 5.82 -28.67
C THR A 20 10.88 6.30 -27.33
N LEU A 21 10.79 7.61 -27.11
CA LEU A 21 10.21 8.17 -25.89
C LEU A 21 8.72 7.82 -25.73
N ILE A 22 7.95 7.82 -26.82
CA ILE A 22 6.55 7.41 -26.82
C ILE A 22 6.43 5.93 -26.42
N VAL A 23 7.26 5.05 -27.00
CA VAL A 23 7.24 3.61 -26.66
C VAL A 23 7.63 3.38 -25.20
N LEU A 24 8.66 4.06 -24.70
CA LEU A 24 9.06 3.97 -23.30
C LEU A 24 7.98 4.50 -22.35
N GLY A 25 7.36 5.63 -22.70
CA GLY A 25 6.25 6.20 -21.94
C GLY A 25 5.02 5.28 -21.92
N ALA A 26 4.68 4.68 -23.07
CA ALA A 26 3.60 3.72 -23.17
C ALA A 26 3.90 2.45 -22.37
N ALA A 27 5.11 1.91 -22.45
CA ALA A 27 5.53 0.75 -21.67
C ALA A 27 5.44 1.02 -20.15
N TRP A 28 5.93 2.18 -19.69
CA TRP A 28 5.79 2.60 -18.29
C TRP A 28 4.33 2.78 -17.87
N PHE A 29 3.49 3.33 -18.73
CA PHE A 29 2.07 3.47 -18.43
C PHE A 29 1.36 2.11 -18.34
N VAL A 30 1.66 1.17 -19.24
CA VAL A 30 1.13 -0.20 -19.19
C VAL A 30 1.56 -0.93 -17.93
N THR A 31 2.81 -0.80 -17.49
CA THR A 31 3.26 -1.42 -16.23
C THR A 31 2.55 -0.82 -15.02
N LEU A 32 2.33 0.50 -14.97
CA LEU A 32 1.52 1.12 -13.93
C LEU A 32 0.10 0.59 -13.90
N LEU A 33 -0.56 0.47 -15.07
CA LEU A 33 -1.90 -0.11 -15.15
C LEU A 33 -1.91 -1.56 -14.66
N GLY A 34 -0.91 -2.35 -15.04
CA GLY A 34 -0.73 -3.73 -14.56
C GLY A 34 -0.61 -3.83 -13.04
N ILE A 35 0.22 -2.96 -12.43
CA ILE A 35 0.40 -2.91 -10.96
C ILE A 35 -0.91 -2.53 -10.26
N VAL A 36 -1.61 -1.50 -10.75
CA VAL A 36 -2.88 -1.06 -10.15
C VAL A 36 -3.95 -2.15 -10.27
N TRP A 37 -4.02 -2.82 -11.41
CA TRP A 37 -4.98 -3.91 -11.63
C TRP A 37 -4.67 -5.11 -10.74
N TRP A 38 -3.41 -5.53 -10.65
CA TRP A 38 -3.00 -6.63 -9.80
C TRP A 38 -3.21 -6.33 -8.31
N SER A 39 -2.89 -5.10 -7.89
CA SER A 39 -3.10 -4.63 -6.51
C SER A 39 -4.56 -4.63 -6.08
N ARG A 40 -5.51 -4.65 -7.02
CA ARG A 40 -6.96 -4.70 -6.74
C ARG A 40 -7.52 -6.12 -6.73
N ARG A 41 -6.75 -7.12 -7.12
CA ARG A 41 -7.18 -8.52 -7.01
C ARG A 41 -7.09 -8.97 -5.56
N SER A 42 -8.21 -9.39 -5.01
CA SER A 42 -8.27 -10.16 -3.77
C SER A 42 -8.70 -11.59 -4.14
N SER A 43 -8.07 -12.59 -3.53
CA SER A 43 -8.49 -13.99 -3.74
C SER A 43 -9.95 -14.14 -3.26
N PRO A 44 -10.83 -14.78 -4.05
CA PRO A 44 -12.21 -15.03 -3.64
C PRO A 44 -12.33 -16.21 -2.66
N GLU A 45 -11.21 -16.75 -2.19
CA GLU A 45 -11.20 -17.84 -1.22
C GLU A 45 -11.37 -17.32 0.21
N THR A 46 -11.92 -18.17 1.06
CA THR A 46 -11.96 -17.96 2.51
C THR A 46 -10.63 -18.41 3.12
N ALA A 47 -10.25 -17.79 4.23
CA ALA A 47 -9.06 -18.15 5.01
C ALA A 47 -9.40 -18.20 6.50
N ASP A 48 -8.54 -18.83 7.29
CA ASP A 48 -8.71 -18.89 8.75
C ASP A 48 -8.49 -17.53 9.42
N ALA A 49 -7.64 -16.68 8.84
CA ALA A 49 -7.31 -15.37 9.40
C ALA A 49 -6.93 -14.33 8.34
N ILE A 50 -7.22 -13.06 8.65
CA ILE A 50 -6.68 -11.87 7.96
C ILE A 50 -5.51 -11.33 8.78
N VAL A 51 -4.30 -11.37 8.23
CA VAL A 51 -3.12 -10.80 8.89
C VAL A 51 -2.88 -9.37 8.41
N VAL A 52 -2.91 -8.42 9.33
CA VAL A 52 -2.62 -7.00 9.06
C VAL A 52 -1.20 -6.69 9.53
N LEU A 53 -0.32 -6.48 8.57
CA LEU A 53 1.06 -6.09 8.83
C LEU A 53 1.14 -4.66 9.39
N GLY A 54 1.94 -4.50 10.45
CA GLY A 54 2.31 -3.21 11.02
C GLY A 54 2.98 -2.26 10.02
N ALA A 55 2.94 -0.96 10.31
CA ALA A 55 3.56 0.08 9.51
C ALA A 55 4.05 1.27 10.36
N ALA A 56 3.13 2.18 10.71
CA ALA A 56 3.41 3.31 11.60
C ALA A 56 2.09 3.78 12.23
N GLN A 57 2.19 4.39 13.42
CA GLN A 57 1.11 5.10 14.06
C GLN A 57 1.61 6.46 14.59
N TYR A 58 0.70 7.41 14.77
CA TYR A 58 0.98 8.75 15.31
C TYR A 58 0.12 8.97 16.55
N GLY A 59 0.69 8.81 17.75
CA GLY A 59 -0.02 9.03 19.02
C GLY A 59 -1.27 8.15 19.20
N GLY A 60 -1.23 6.92 18.69
CA GLY A 60 -2.33 5.95 18.69
C GLY A 60 -3.30 6.08 17.51
N ARG A 61 -3.03 6.96 16.54
CA ARG A 61 -3.75 7.02 15.26
C ARG A 61 -2.98 6.26 14.18
N PRO A 62 -3.61 5.32 13.44
CA PRO A 62 -2.94 4.68 12.32
C PRO A 62 -2.43 5.69 11.29
N SER A 63 -1.20 5.51 10.81
CA SER A 63 -0.69 6.25 9.65
C SER A 63 -1.52 5.97 8.39
N PRO A 64 -1.43 6.76 7.31
CA PRO A 64 -2.17 6.51 6.07
C PRO A 64 -1.98 5.09 5.51
N VAL A 65 -0.75 4.55 5.61
CA VAL A 65 -0.43 3.19 5.18
C VAL A 65 -1.12 2.16 6.08
N LEU A 66 -0.98 2.28 7.40
CA LEU A 66 -1.63 1.36 8.34
C LEU A 66 -3.16 1.43 8.21
N LYS A 67 -3.71 2.64 8.05
CA LYS A 67 -5.13 2.88 7.82
C LYS A 67 -5.65 2.16 6.58
N SER A 68 -4.93 2.26 5.46
CA SER A 68 -5.30 1.59 4.20
C SER A 68 -5.37 0.06 4.38
N ARG A 69 -4.40 -0.52 5.09
CA ARG A 69 -4.39 -1.96 5.41
C ARG A 69 -5.56 -2.37 6.30
N LEU A 70 -5.85 -1.57 7.32
CA LEU A 70 -6.99 -1.80 8.22
C LEU A 70 -8.33 -1.65 7.48
N ASP A 71 -8.44 -0.71 6.55
CA ASP A 71 -9.62 -0.53 5.70
C ASP A 71 -9.86 -1.76 4.82
N HIS A 72 -8.79 -2.31 4.24
CA HIS A 72 -8.87 -3.55 3.47
C HIS A 72 -9.28 -4.75 4.34
N ALA A 73 -8.65 -4.92 5.50
CA ALA A 73 -8.99 -5.97 6.45
C ALA A 73 -10.45 -5.89 6.92
N LEU A 74 -10.96 -4.67 7.15
CA LEU A 74 -12.36 -4.44 7.48
C LEU A 74 -13.31 -4.90 6.37
N GLY A 75 -12.96 -4.62 5.10
CA GLY A 75 -13.72 -5.09 3.95
C GLY A 75 -13.76 -6.62 3.87
N LEU A 76 -12.61 -7.27 4.03
CA LEU A 76 -12.50 -8.74 4.01
C LEU A 76 -13.31 -9.38 5.15
N TYR A 77 -13.20 -8.86 6.37
CA TYR A 77 -13.95 -9.36 7.52
C TYR A 77 -15.47 -9.23 7.30
N LYS A 78 -15.94 -8.06 6.85
CA LYS A 78 -17.37 -7.84 6.56
C LYS A 78 -17.90 -8.70 5.41
N ALA A 79 -17.04 -9.05 4.47
CA ALA A 79 -17.36 -9.97 3.38
C ALA A 79 -17.29 -11.46 3.80
N GLY A 80 -17.08 -11.76 5.09
CA GLY A 80 -17.01 -13.13 5.59
C GLY A 80 -15.80 -13.92 5.10
N ARG A 81 -14.71 -13.23 4.71
CA ARG A 81 -13.53 -13.88 4.12
C ARG A 81 -12.67 -14.62 5.15
N ALA A 82 -12.68 -14.16 6.40
CA ALA A 82 -12.06 -14.87 7.51
C ALA A 82 -12.75 -14.50 8.83
N PRO A 83 -12.81 -15.43 9.81
CA PRO A 83 -13.40 -15.17 11.12
C PRO A 83 -12.47 -14.40 12.06
N LEU A 84 -11.15 -14.43 11.84
CA LEU A 84 -10.14 -13.84 12.71
C LEU A 84 -9.35 -12.73 12.01
N VAL A 85 -9.06 -11.65 12.73
CA VAL A 85 -8.13 -10.58 12.29
C VAL A 85 -6.92 -10.54 13.22
N VAL A 86 -5.75 -10.86 12.69
CA VAL A 86 -4.48 -10.79 13.40
C VAL A 86 -3.81 -9.46 13.10
N LEU A 87 -3.61 -8.65 14.14
CA LEU A 87 -2.99 -7.33 14.04
C LEU A 87 -1.55 -7.43 14.53
N THR A 88 -0.59 -7.11 13.67
CA THR A 88 0.83 -7.14 14.03
C THR A 88 1.42 -5.73 14.14
N GLY A 89 2.52 -5.61 14.87
CA GLY A 89 3.30 -4.37 14.97
C GLY A 89 3.48 -3.88 16.40
N GLY A 90 4.72 -3.57 16.76
CA GLY A 90 5.12 -3.15 18.10
C GLY A 90 5.07 -1.65 18.34
N ARG A 91 5.97 -1.18 19.21
CA ARG A 91 6.10 0.22 19.64
C ARG A 91 7.46 0.76 19.25
N ARG A 92 7.52 2.06 18.96
CA ARG A 92 8.76 2.83 18.86
C ARG A 92 8.99 3.65 20.14
N PRO A 93 10.24 4.08 20.43
CA PRO A 93 10.49 5.01 21.53
C PRO A 93 9.59 6.26 21.42
N GLY A 94 8.89 6.59 22.50
CA GLY A 94 7.92 7.70 22.53
C GLY A 94 6.47 7.32 22.17
N ASP A 95 6.21 6.08 21.75
CA ASP A 95 4.85 5.62 21.45
C ASP A 95 4.04 5.28 22.70
N LEU A 96 2.83 5.82 22.78
CA LEU A 96 1.87 5.52 23.85
C LEU A 96 1.31 4.09 23.75
N ILE A 97 1.12 3.59 22.52
CA ILE A 97 0.56 2.26 22.24
C ILE A 97 1.23 1.65 21.01
N SER A 98 1.13 0.32 20.86
CA SER A 98 1.65 -0.36 19.67
C SER A 98 0.80 -0.09 18.44
N GLU A 99 1.37 -0.32 17.26
CA GLU A 99 0.64 -0.30 15.99
C GLU A 99 -0.53 -1.29 15.99
N ALA A 100 -0.31 -2.51 16.50
CA ALA A 100 -1.36 -3.50 16.67
C ALA A 100 -2.50 -2.98 17.56
N ALA A 101 -2.19 -2.27 18.65
CA ALA A 101 -3.18 -1.68 19.54
C ALA A 101 -3.92 -0.50 18.89
N ALA A 102 -3.23 0.34 18.13
CA ALA A 102 -3.83 1.42 17.34
C ALA A 102 -4.79 0.85 16.28
N GLY A 103 -4.40 -0.23 15.61
CA GLY A 103 -5.23 -0.97 14.68
C GLY A 103 -6.47 -1.57 15.33
N ARG A 104 -6.33 -2.18 16.52
CA ARG A 104 -7.47 -2.74 17.26
C ARG A 104 -8.49 -1.67 17.58
N ARG A 105 -8.04 -0.54 18.13
CA ARG A 105 -8.91 0.61 18.45
C ARG A 105 -9.64 1.11 17.20
N TYR A 106 -8.95 1.14 16.06
CA TYR A 106 -9.52 1.56 14.79
C TYR A 106 -10.64 0.63 14.30
N LEU A 107 -10.41 -0.69 14.32
CA LEU A 107 -11.37 -1.68 13.83
C LEU A 107 -12.56 -1.87 14.77
N VAL A 108 -12.35 -1.81 16.09
CA VAL A 108 -13.43 -1.89 17.07
C VAL A 108 -14.42 -0.74 16.88
N ARG A 109 -13.94 0.50 16.66
CA ARG A 109 -14.81 1.65 16.35
C ARG A 109 -15.62 1.49 15.06
N ARG A 110 -15.27 0.51 14.22
CA ARG A 110 -15.92 0.24 12.92
C ARG A 110 -16.74 -1.05 12.92
N GLY A 111 -16.97 -1.62 14.11
CA GLY A 111 -17.91 -2.71 14.34
C GLY A 111 -17.32 -4.11 14.26
N ILE A 112 -15.99 -4.28 14.21
CA ILE A 112 -15.40 -5.61 14.38
C ILE A 112 -15.31 -5.92 15.89
N PRO A 113 -15.86 -7.06 16.37
CA PRO A 113 -15.82 -7.44 17.77
C PRO A 113 -14.38 -7.70 18.23
N LYS A 114 -14.10 -7.46 19.52
CA LYS A 114 -12.76 -7.59 20.09
C LYS A 114 -12.28 -9.03 20.12
N GLU A 115 -13.21 -9.97 20.13
CA GLU A 115 -13.05 -11.42 20.22
C GLU A 115 -12.62 -12.01 18.88
N ALA A 116 -12.96 -11.34 17.77
CA ALA A 116 -12.50 -11.69 16.43
C ALA A 116 -11.10 -11.12 16.12
N MET A 117 -10.36 -10.66 17.12
CA MET A 117 -9.05 -10.03 16.93
C MET A 117 -7.98 -10.62 17.84
N MET A 118 -6.81 -10.90 17.26
CA MET A 118 -5.60 -11.25 17.99
C MET A 118 -4.55 -10.15 17.77
N LEU A 119 -3.82 -9.79 18.82
CA LEU A 119 -2.77 -8.77 18.75
C LEU A 119 -1.41 -9.44 18.94
N GLU A 120 -0.54 -9.27 17.96
CA GLU A 120 0.89 -9.52 18.06
C GLU A 120 1.57 -8.15 18.16
N SER A 121 2.04 -7.80 19.36
CA SER A 121 2.62 -6.48 19.64
C SER A 121 4.09 -6.51 20.08
N ALA A 122 4.75 -7.66 19.98
CA ALA A 122 6.14 -7.84 20.35
C ALA A 122 7.11 -7.58 19.19
N GLY A 123 6.61 -7.43 17.95
CA GLY A 123 7.40 -7.08 16.78
C GLY A 123 8.28 -5.83 16.97
N ARG A 124 9.50 -5.87 16.47
CA ARG A 124 10.48 -4.76 16.51
C ARG A 124 10.92 -4.45 15.07
N THR A 125 11.14 -3.18 14.76
CA THR A 125 11.70 -2.71 13.48
C THR A 125 12.92 -1.86 13.73
#